data_AF-A0A0M3J8U4-F1
#
_entry.id   AF-A0A0M3J8U4-F1
#
_cell.length_a   1.000
_cell.length_b   1.000
_cell.length_c   1.000
_cell.angle_alpha   90.00
_cell.angle_beta   90.00
_cell.angle_gamma   90.00
#
_symmetry.space_group_name_H-M   'P 1'
#
loop_
_entity.id
_entity.type
_entity.pdbx_description
1 polymer ?
#
loop_
_entity_poly.entity_id
_entity_poly.type
_entity_poly.pdbx_seq_one_letter_code
_entity_poly.pdbx_strand_id
1 'polypeptide(L)'
;MRPLPCRHIDCGMGLERMTAVLQNVHSTYDTDIFAPLIDEISKCTNCGKYEGLMGQADKHGRDTAYRTVADHLRALCIAISDGVRPDATGRGYVLTFVENLSNS
;
A
#
# COMPACT_ATOMS: atom_id res chain seq x y z
N MET A 1 30.50 14.50 16.49
CA MET A 1 30.21 13.14 15.99
C MET A 1 31.46 12.30 16.13
N ARG A 2 31.40 11.15 16.82
CA ARG A 2 32.54 10.20 16.90
C ARG A 2 32.47 9.26 15.69
N PRO A 3 33.55 9.08 14.91
CA PRO A 3 33.53 8.20 13.75
C PRO A 3 33.45 6.73 14.19
N LEU A 4 32.57 5.96 13.54
CA LEU A 4 32.46 4.51 13.76
C LEU A 4 33.64 3.77 13.09
N PRO A 5 34.17 2.70 13.73
CA PRO A 5 35.30 1.92 13.21
C PRO A 5 34.95 1.12 11.95
N CYS A 6 33.69 0.76 11.74
CA CYS A 6 33.19 0.12 10.52
C CYS A 6 32.20 1.04 9.82
N ARG A 7 32.45 1.35 8.55
CA ARG A 7 31.52 2.09 7.70
C ARG A 7 30.72 1.09 6.90
N HIS A 8 29.42 1.05 7.13
CA HIS A 8 28.48 0.26 6.35
C HIS A 8 27.74 1.19 5.39
N ILE A 9 27.45 0.70 4.19
CA ILE A 9 26.62 1.39 3.21
C ILE A 9 25.31 0.62 3.16
N ASP A 10 24.24 1.25 3.65
CA ASP A 10 22.89 0.71 3.52
C ASP A 10 22.27 1.26 2.24
N CYS A 11 22.08 0.39 1.25
CA CYS A 11 21.33 0.72 0.05
C CYS A 11 19.93 0.12 0.16
N GLY A 12 18.92 0.99 0.28
CA GLY A 12 17.51 0.62 0.11
C GLY A 12 17.00 1.12 -1.24
N MET A 13 16.47 0.22 -2.07
CA MET A 13 15.77 0.59 -3.30
C MET A 13 14.36 0.02 -3.24
N GLY A 14 13.35 0.89 -3.38
CA GLY A 14 11.94 0.47 -3.38
C GLY A 14 11.65 -0.37 -4.62
N LEU A 15 11.30 -1.64 -4.41
CA LEU A 15 11.03 -2.60 -5.47
C LEU A 15 9.91 -2.11 -6.38
N GLU A 16 8.87 -1.52 -5.79
CA GLU A 16 7.68 -1.03 -6.46
C GLU A 16 7.99 0.15 -7.39
N ARG A 17 8.98 0.97 -7.03
CA ARG A 17 9.45 2.05 -7.89
C ARG A 17 10.31 1.52 -9.03
N MET A 18 11.11 0.48 -8.78
CA MET A 18 11.89 -0.17 -9.83
C MET A 18 10.99 -0.88 -10.84
N THR A 19 9.93 -1.57 -10.39
CA THR A 19 8.97 -2.23 -11.29
C THR A 19 8.17 -1.21 -12.12
N ALA A 20 7.78 -0.07 -11.54
CA ALA A 20 7.13 1.01 -12.29
C ALA A 20 8.01 1.55 -13.43
N VAL A 21 9.32 1.75 -13.16
CA VAL A 21 10.28 2.17 -14.18
C VAL A 21 10.49 1.09 -15.24
N LEU A 22 10.62 -0.18 -14.85
CA LEU A 22 10.79 -1.30 -15.77
C LEU A 22 9.57 -1.54 -16.67
N GLN A 23 8.36 -1.30 -16.15
CA GLN A 23 7.11 -1.45 -16.88
C GLN A 23 6.69 -0.19 -17.62
N ASN A 24 7.49 0.88 -17.54
CA ASN A 24 7.22 2.18 -18.16
C ASN A 24 5.84 2.75 -17.80
N VAL A 25 5.40 2.54 -16.56
CA VAL A 25 4.13 3.05 -16.03
C VAL A 25 4.36 4.30 -15.19
N HIS A 26 3.44 5.26 -15.29
CA HIS A 26 3.57 6.56 -14.62
C HIS A 26 3.23 6.50 -13.12
N SER A 27 2.49 5.47 -12.70
CA SER A 27 2.07 5.27 -11.31
C SER A 27 2.48 3.88 -10.83
N THR A 28 3.02 3.82 -9.61
CA THR A 28 3.34 2.56 -8.93
C THR A 28 2.12 1.62 -8.82
N TYR A 29 0.92 2.21 -8.74
CA TYR A 29 -0.33 1.46 -8.61
C TYR A 29 -0.82 0.84 -9.93
N ASP A 30 -0.23 1.22 -11.06
CA ASP A 30 -0.54 0.65 -12.38
C ASP A 30 0.40 -0.51 -12.72
N THR A 31 1.31 -0.87 -11.80
CA THR A 31 2.16 -2.05 -11.95
C THR A 31 1.36 -3.34 -11.80
N ASP A 32 1.87 -4.41 -12.38
CA ASP A 32 1.35 -5.79 -12.25
C ASP A 32 1.16 -6.26 -10.80
N ILE A 33 1.84 -5.63 -9.84
CA ILE A 33 1.72 -5.90 -8.41
C ILE A 33 0.38 -5.40 -7.84
N PHE A 34 -0.13 -4.26 -8.32
CA PHE A 34 -1.32 -3.60 -7.76
C PHE A 34 -2.56 -3.72 -8.66
N ALA A 35 -2.38 -3.83 -9.98
CA ALA A 35 -3.47 -3.97 -10.94
C ALA A 35 -4.47 -5.10 -10.61
N PRO A 36 -4.05 -6.36 -10.29
CA PRO A 36 -5.00 -7.42 -9.97
C PRO A 36 -5.72 -7.18 -8.65
N LEU A 37 -5.05 -6.58 -7.66
CA LEU A 37 -5.66 -6.22 -6.37
C LEU A 37 -6.77 -5.18 -6.55
N ILE A 38 -6.50 -4.13 -7.32
CA ILE A 38 -7.47 -3.06 -7.58
C ILE A 38 -8.67 -3.59 -8.38
N ASP A 39 -8.45 -4.48 -9.35
CA ASP A 39 -9.52 -5.11 -10.13
C ASP A 39 -10.44 -5.96 -9.25
N GLU A 40 -9.88 -6.77 -8.34
CA GLU A 40 -10.67 -7.55 -7.39
C GLU A 40 -11.44 -6.67 -6.39
N ILE A 41 -10.82 -5.62 -5.86
CA ILE A 41 -11.53 -4.65 -4.98
C ILE A 41 -12.69 -4.01 -5.74
N SER A 42 -12.51 -3.71 -7.04
CA SER A 42 -13.55 -3.10 -7.88
C SER A 42 -14.74 -4.05 -8.11
N LYS A 43 -14.45 -5.34 -8.32
CA LYS A 43 -15.48 -6.38 -8.40
C LYS A 43 -16.24 -6.55 -7.08
N CYS A 44 -15.54 -6.50 -5.95
CA CYS A 44 -16.15 -6.68 -4.62
C CYS A 44 -17.02 -5.49 -4.17
N THR A 45 -16.56 -4.26 -4.44
CA THR A 45 -17.22 -3.05 -3.93
C THR A 45 -18.31 -2.51 -4.86
N ASN A 46 -18.31 -2.92 -6.14
CA ASN A 46 -19.22 -2.44 -7.17
C ASN A 46 -19.22 -0.89 -7.31
N CYS A 47 -18.14 -0.23 -6.86
CA CYS A 47 -17.99 1.22 -6.82
C CYS A 47 -17.53 1.84 -8.15
N GLY A 48 -17.53 1.05 -9.24
CA GLY A 48 -16.99 1.46 -10.55
C GLY A 48 -15.48 1.16 -10.68
N LYS A 49 -14.97 1.26 -11.91
CA LYS A 49 -13.55 0.96 -12.21
C LYS A 49 -12.64 2.06 -11.69
N TYR A 50 -11.41 1.68 -11.35
CA TYR A 50 -10.33 2.60 -11.02
C TYR A 50 -9.87 3.35 -12.26
N GLU A 51 -9.80 4.68 -12.18
CA GLU A 51 -9.47 5.56 -13.31
C GLU A 51 -8.07 6.21 -13.17
N GLY A 52 -7.39 6.00 -12.04
CA GLY A 52 -6.04 6.51 -11.80
C GLY A 52 -5.97 8.02 -11.47
N LEU A 53 -7.10 8.65 -11.19
CA LEU A 53 -7.21 10.07 -10.89
C LEU A 53 -6.55 10.41 -9.55
N MET A 54 -6.01 11.62 -9.43
CA MET A 54 -5.39 12.12 -8.20
C MET A 54 -5.84 13.54 -7.86
N GLY A 55 -5.93 13.83 -6.56
CA GLY A 55 -6.22 15.17 -6.05
C GLY A 55 -7.59 15.67 -6.49
N GLN A 56 -7.66 16.89 -7.03
CA GLN A 56 -8.92 17.52 -7.44
C GLN A 56 -9.60 16.81 -8.63
N ALA A 57 -8.89 15.95 -9.34
CA ALA A 57 -9.47 15.13 -10.40
C ALA A 57 -10.31 13.97 -9.83
N ASP A 58 -9.99 13.49 -8.62
CA ASP A 58 -10.73 12.46 -7.89
C ASP A 58 -11.82 13.10 -7.01
N LYS A 59 -12.89 13.60 -7.65
CA LYS A 59 -13.97 14.35 -6.99
C LYS A 59 -14.65 13.59 -5.85
N HIS A 60 -14.62 12.27 -5.88
CA HIS A 60 -15.25 11.41 -4.88
C HIS A 60 -14.25 10.67 -3.98
N GLY A 61 -12.95 10.94 -4.12
CA GLY A 61 -11.90 10.23 -3.36
C GLY A 61 -11.85 8.73 -3.64
N ARG A 62 -12.44 8.28 -4.75
CA ARG A 62 -12.65 6.86 -5.06
C ARG A 62 -11.34 6.18 -5.42
N ASP A 63 -10.57 6.78 -6.33
CA ASP A 63 -9.28 6.24 -6.75
C ASP A 63 -8.27 6.29 -5.60
N THR A 64 -8.38 7.30 -4.74
CA THR A 64 -7.64 7.39 -3.49
C THR A 64 -7.99 6.25 -2.53
N ALA A 65 -9.29 5.94 -2.38
CA ALA A 65 -9.74 4.82 -1.53
C ALA A 65 -9.24 3.47 -2.06
N TYR A 66 -9.30 3.22 -3.37
CA TYR A 66 -8.77 1.99 -3.98
C TYR A 66 -7.29 1.78 -3.64
N ARG A 67 -6.47 2.83 -3.76
CA ARG A 67 -5.04 2.79 -3.45
C ARG A 67 -4.79 2.50 -1.97
N THR A 68 -5.51 3.18 -1.09
CA THR A 68 -5.41 2.98 0.37
C THR A 68 -5.78 1.56 0.77
N VAL A 69 -6.89 1.03 0.25
CA VAL A 69 -7.33 -0.35 0.55
C VAL A 69 -6.32 -1.37 0.03
N ALA A 70 -5.82 -1.20 -1.19
CA ALA A 70 -4.84 -2.12 -1.77
C ALA A 70 -3.52 -2.13 -0.97
N ASP A 71 -3.04 -0.96 -0.53
CA ASP A 71 -1.84 -0.85 0.30
C ASP A 71 -2.04 -1.49 1.69
N HIS A 72 -3.19 -1.22 2.31
CA HIS A 72 -3.55 -1.80 3.60
C HIS A 72 -3.70 -3.32 3.56
N LEU A 73 -4.31 -3.88 2.52
CA LEU A 73 -4.40 -5.32 2.34
C LEU A 73 -3.01 -5.97 2.25
N ARG A 74 -2.09 -5.37 1.49
CA ARG A 74 -0.70 -5.86 1.42
C ARG A 74 0.01 -5.78 2.76
N ALA A 75 -0.09 -4.64 3.44
CA ALA A 75 0.53 -4.45 4.76
C ALA A 75 -0.02 -5.46 5.79
N LEU A 76 -1.34 -5.66 5.81
CA LEU A 76 -2.01 -6.61 6.69
C LEU A 76 -1.62 -8.06 6.36
N CYS A 77 -1.62 -8.45 5.09
CA CYS A 77 -1.22 -9.80 4.68
C CYS A 77 0.24 -10.09 5.07
N ILE A 78 1.16 -9.15 4.87
CA ILE A 78 2.57 -9.33 5.26
C ILE A 78 2.68 -9.40 6.78
N ALA A 79 2.04 -8.48 7.51
CA ALA A 79 2.09 -8.46 8.96
C ALA A 79 1.55 -9.76 9.59
N ILE A 80 0.41 -10.26 9.11
CA ILE A 80 -0.16 -11.54 9.55
C ILE A 80 0.77 -12.70 9.19
N SER A 81 1.36 -12.70 7.98
CA SER A 81 2.29 -13.75 7.54
C SER A 81 3.57 -13.78 8.38
N ASP A 82 4.03 -12.63 8.86
CA ASP A 82 5.16 -12.50 9.79
C ASP A 82 4.80 -12.86 11.24
N GLY A 83 3.56 -13.30 11.49
CA GLY A 83 3.07 -13.73 12.80
C GLY A 83 2.62 -12.58 13.71
N VAL A 84 2.50 -11.36 13.19
CA VAL A 84 1.94 -10.22 13.93
C VAL A 84 0.42 -10.43 14.02
N ARG A 85 -0.05 -10.64 15.25
CA ARG A 85 -1.48 -10.68 15.55
C ARG A 85 -1.96 -9.26 15.87
N PRO A 86 -3.16 -8.87 15.43
CA PRO A 86 -3.76 -7.61 15.84
C PRO A 86 -3.91 -7.61 17.37
N ASP A 87 -3.35 -6.61 18.02
CA ASP A 87 -3.31 -6.47 19.48
C ASP A 87 -3.38 -4.98 19.85
N ALA A 88 -4.03 -4.65 20.96
CA ALA A 88 -4.38 -3.27 21.33
C ALA A 88 -3.18 -2.41 21.77
N THR A 89 -1.96 -2.95 21.78
CA THR A 89 -0.72 -2.22 22.14
C THR A 89 0.47 -2.58 21.26
N GLY A 90 1.37 -1.61 21.04
CA GLY A 90 2.61 -1.80 20.29
C GLY A 90 2.40 -2.00 18.78
N ARG A 91 3.10 -2.98 18.18
CA ARG A 91 3.05 -3.26 16.73
C ARG A 91 1.67 -3.77 16.26
N GLY A 92 0.84 -4.26 17.17
CA GLY A 92 -0.54 -4.68 16.87
C GLY A 92 -1.52 -3.52 16.66
N TYR A 93 -1.25 -2.34 17.23
CA TYR A 93 -2.16 -1.18 17.16
C TYR A 93 -2.25 -0.60 15.74
N VAL A 94 -1.19 -0.74 14.96
CA VAL A 94 -1.15 -0.29 13.55
C VAL A 94 -2.13 -1.09 12.69
N LEU A 95 -2.39 -2.37 13.03
CA LEU A 95 -3.37 -3.20 12.34
C LEU A 95 -4.81 -2.87 12.78
N THR A 96 -5.03 -2.55 14.06
CA THR A 96 -6.35 -2.15 14.59
C THR A 96 -6.84 -0.82 13.99
N PHE A 97 -5.94 0.09 13.61
CA PHE A 97 -6.32 1.34 12.96
C PHE A 97 -6.94 1.10 11.56
N VAL A 98 -6.43 0.12 10.82
CA VAL A 98 -6.91 -0.23 9.48
C VAL A 98 -8.30 -0.86 9.52
N GLU A 99 -8.60 -1.70 10.52
CA GLU A 99 -9.94 -2.28 10.69
C GLU A 99 -11.01 -1.23 11.06
N ASN A 100 -10.67 -0.23 11.88
CA ASN A 100 -11.64 0.77 12.35
C ASN A 100 -12.11 1.75 11.25
N LEU A 101 -11.34 1.94 10.18
CA LEU A 101 -11.73 2.78 9.03
C LEU A 101 -12.66 2.06 8.05
N SER A 102 -12.81 0.74 8.13
CA SER A 102 -13.79 0.00 7.30
C SER A 102 -15.22 0.05 7.85
N ASN A 103 -15.41 0.59 9.06
CA ASN A 103 -16.69 0.63 9.79
C ASN A 103 -17.22 2.06 10.00
N SER A 104 -16.66 3.06 9.31
CA SER A 104 -17.10 4.46 9.29
C SER A 104 -17.23 4.96 7.86
#